data_AF-A0A127I2J1-F1
#
_entry.id   AF-A0A127I2J1-F1
#
_cell.length_a   1.000
_cell.length_b   1.000
_cell.length_c   1.000
_cell.angle_alpha   90.00
_cell.angle_beta   90.00
_cell.angle_gamma   90.00
#
_symmetry.space_group_name_H-M   'P 1'
#
loop_
_entity.id
_entity.type
_entity.pdbx_description
1 polymer ?
#
loop_
_entity_poly.entity_id
_entity_poly.type
_entity_poly.pdbx_seq_one_letter_code
_entity_poly.pdbx_strand_id
1 'polypeptide(L)'
;MQSSLNLQSLLADKQVIVPDYQRAYAWETPSDSSRSSQVDVFLADLERHQLSHSCSPYYLGHFLFERTDDKLHIIDGQQRLTTITLFLQALFTQLRSLRELNDDEKRCFSDLIRCGHMLRFQTVNYDRQLMNAVVHGGEKVDVSGLETKSAQRILRAFNYFTEQLRHQPEAWLVTMLRVLSQARCTAHIVRDRAEAIQMFIFQNNRGKRPSNLEVTKAQFMYAVHLRAEDEHLRENMIEDINTRFGRIYKSIASIGYRIDEDDILLYTLRVYRNSLWESTPLEMIEQALVGDEPLTFIQKFVQLLESSFIYLSVFFGKDEKAHFAIHSLVSLGSLAIALPFIIKAYRQVMPITDITALCSAFESLLLRHRLIGSRADLTSRLNDVFELFCEQDADIQPLLKRIAYLKTVERGWWAYWNDMKLEEALHGEISHATARHLLWKYEVYLGGNGQRGYRPHRFDRIDRPELEHIAPRSEPVCTPHGYGEYSEDFKSGYLNCLGNYLLLSKSHNCAVGKIAFASKLATYNHSAQQREILAFLTEDRLWGMDAIDKRHERIVRVLMAQL
;
A
#
# COMPACT_ATOMS: atom_id res chain seq x y z
N MET A 1 39.81 -12.27 -5.40
CA MET A 1 39.88 -11.29 -4.28
C MET A 1 39.03 -10.08 -4.67
N GLN A 2 37.92 -9.83 -3.98
CA GLN A 2 37.11 -8.63 -4.19
C GLN A 2 37.93 -7.41 -3.73
N SER A 3 38.21 -6.46 -4.62
CA SER A 3 38.87 -5.21 -4.23
C SER A 3 37.88 -4.34 -3.45
N SER A 4 38.19 -4.06 -2.19
CA SER A 4 37.48 -3.01 -1.45
C SER A 4 37.75 -1.68 -2.14
N LEU A 5 36.70 -1.01 -2.60
CA LEU A 5 36.74 0.29 -3.25
C LEU A 5 36.06 1.32 -2.34
N ASN A 6 36.47 2.58 -2.41
CA ASN A 6 35.69 3.66 -1.79
C ASN A 6 34.57 4.12 -2.74
N LEU A 7 33.52 4.71 -2.19
CA LEU A 7 32.34 5.15 -2.95
C LEU A 7 32.71 6.10 -4.10
N GLN A 8 33.63 7.04 -3.83
CA GLN A 8 34.10 7.99 -4.85
C GLN A 8 34.74 7.27 -6.04
N SER A 9 35.65 6.31 -5.82
CA SER A 9 36.25 5.53 -6.91
C SER A 9 35.26 4.60 -7.61
N LEU A 10 34.19 4.16 -6.93
CA LEU A 10 33.15 3.35 -7.54
C LEU A 10 32.38 4.14 -8.61
N LEU A 11 32.01 5.39 -8.28
CA LEU A 11 31.18 6.25 -9.12
C LEU A 11 31.97 7.15 -10.07
N ALA A 12 33.23 7.45 -9.75
CA ALA A 12 34.12 8.23 -10.60
C ALA A 12 34.20 7.59 -12.00
N ASP A 13 34.04 8.44 -13.01
CA ASP A 13 34.11 8.10 -14.44
C ASP A 13 33.14 7.02 -14.95
N LYS A 14 32.14 6.66 -14.14
CA LYS A 14 31.11 5.68 -14.50
C LYS A 14 29.72 6.29 -14.36
N GLN A 15 28.77 5.70 -15.09
CA GLN A 15 27.35 5.98 -14.93
C GLN A 15 26.66 4.72 -14.43
N VAL A 16 26.05 4.80 -13.24
CA VAL A 16 25.23 3.75 -12.67
C VAL A 16 23.77 3.97 -13.04
N ILE A 17 23.10 2.94 -13.54
CA ILE A 17 21.72 2.98 -14.00
C ILE A 17 20.92 1.89 -13.28
N VAL A 18 19.76 2.25 -12.72
CA VAL A 18 18.73 1.31 -12.27
C VAL A 18 17.90 0.89 -13.48
N PRO A 19 17.96 -0.37 -13.92
CA PRO A 19 17.14 -0.84 -15.04
C PRO A 19 15.64 -0.82 -14.70
N ASP A 20 14.77 -0.65 -15.69
CA ASP A 20 13.31 -0.58 -15.46
C ASP A 20 12.72 -1.88 -14.90
N TYR A 21 13.38 -3.00 -15.15
CA TYR A 21 13.02 -4.32 -14.61
C TYR A 21 13.44 -4.52 -13.16
N GLN A 22 14.02 -3.51 -12.52
CA GLN A 22 14.29 -3.47 -11.09
C GLN A 22 13.23 -2.63 -10.36
N ARG A 23 12.99 -2.97 -9.10
CA ARG A 23 12.04 -2.24 -8.26
C ARG A 23 12.47 -0.77 -8.06
N ALA A 24 11.54 0.17 -8.22
CA ALA A 24 11.80 1.57 -7.92
C ALA A 24 12.10 1.84 -6.44
N TYR A 25 12.41 3.10 -6.10
CA TYR A 25 12.73 3.50 -4.73
C TYR A 25 11.58 3.22 -3.75
N ALA A 26 11.87 2.49 -2.68
CA ALA A 26 10.90 1.92 -1.77
C ALA A 26 11.23 2.14 -0.28
N TRP A 27 12.33 2.82 0.04
CA TRP A 27 12.61 3.21 1.42
C TRP A 27 11.67 4.32 1.88
N GLU A 28 11.26 4.24 3.14
CA GLU A 28 10.34 5.19 3.77
C GLU A 28 11.09 6.16 4.66
N THR A 29 10.51 7.34 4.84
CA THR A 29 10.98 8.39 5.75
C THR A 29 10.16 8.37 7.04
N PRO A 30 10.65 8.98 8.13
CA PRO A 30 9.85 9.13 9.34
C PRO A 30 8.56 9.89 9.02
N SER A 31 7.43 9.31 9.39
CA SER A 31 6.18 10.04 9.61
C SER A 31 5.91 10.10 11.11
N ASP A 32 4.98 10.94 11.57
CA ASP A 32 4.61 11.17 12.99
C ASP A 32 4.21 9.91 13.82
N SER A 33 4.41 8.69 13.32
CA SER A 33 4.12 7.42 13.97
C SER A 33 5.39 6.61 14.25
N SER A 34 5.75 6.55 15.54
CA SER A 34 6.59 5.65 16.35
C SER A 34 7.41 4.45 15.77
N ARG A 35 7.73 4.34 14.48
CA ARG A 35 8.63 3.31 13.93
C ARG A 35 9.80 3.96 13.19
N SER A 36 11.02 3.46 13.42
CA SER A 36 12.21 3.83 12.65
C SER A 36 12.05 3.38 11.19
N SER A 37 12.24 4.33 10.28
CA SER A 37 12.18 4.21 8.84
C SER A 37 13.57 3.94 8.25
N GLN A 38 13.67 3.37 7.05
CA GLN A 38 15.02 3.02 6.53
C GLN A 38 15.88 4.26 6.27
N VAL A 39 15.25 5.39 5.93
CA VAL A 39 15.96 6.65 5.70
C VAL A 39 16.52 7.25 7.00
N ASP A 40 15.79 7.14 8.13
CA ASP A 40 16.33 7.59 9.42
C ASP A 40 17.43 6.68 9.96
N VAL A 41 17.30 5.36 9.79
CA VAL A 41 18.33 4.40 10.19
C VAL A 41 19.62 4.68 9.45
N PHE A 42 19.55 4.96 8.14
CA PHE A 42 20.71 5.34 7.35
C PHE A 42 21.42 6.59 7.90
N LEU A 43 20.66 7.65 8.23
CA LEU A 43 21.25 8.86 8.80
C LEU A 43 21.85 8.60 10.19
N ALA A 44 21.10 7.92 11.05
CA ALA A 44 21.54 7.59 12.40
C ALA A 44 22.80 6.71 12.41
N ASP A 45 22.96 5.80 11.44
CA ASP A 45 24.15 4.97 11.31
C ASP A 45 25.40 5.77 10.92
N LEU A 46 25.23 6.78 10.05
CA LEU A 46 26.32 7.71 9.72
C LEU A 46 26.71 8.58 10.92
N GLU A 47 25.73 9.10 11.66
CA GLU A 47 25.95 9.87 12.89
C GLU A 47 26.66 9.04 13.96
N ARG A 48 26.22 7.80 14.18
CA ARG A 48 26.89 6.87 15.12
C ARG A 48 28.32 6.59 14.71
N HIS A 49 28.59 6.39 13.41
CA HIS A 49 29.95 6.18 12.93
C HIS A 49 30.84 7.41 13.21
N GLN A 50 30.34 8.60 12.94
CA GLN A 50 31.05 9.85 13.23
C GLN A 50 31.37 10.00 14.73
N LEU A 51 30.40 9.72 15.61
CA LEU A 51 30.56 9.79 17.07
C LEU A 51 31.49 8.69 17.63
N SER A 52 31.59 7.55 16.94
CA SER A 52 32.42 6.43 17.39
C SER A 52 33.93 6.69 17.32
N HIS A 53 34.36 7.76 16.62
CA HIS A 53 35.76 8.06 16.33
C HIS A 53 36.54 6.86 15.76
N SER A 54 35.85 5.96 15.05
CA SER A 54 36.45 4.75 14.50
C SER A 54 37.57 5.08 13.51
N CYS A 55 38.73 4.43 13.66
CA CYS A 55 39.80 4.49 12.67
C CYS A 55 39.46 3.75 11.37
N SER A 56 38.36 2.98 11.35
CA SER A 56 37.92 2.23 10.18
C SER A 56 36.89 3.04 9.37
N PRO A 57 37.03 3.13 8.04
CA PRO A 57 36.04 3.78 7.18
C PRO A 57 34.65 3.15 7.33
N TYR A 58 33.60 3.97 7.20
CA TYR A 58 32.22 3.48 7.16
C TYR A 58 32.03 2.48 6.02
N TYR A 59 31.26 1.42 6.24
CA TYR A 59 31.04 0.36 5.25
C TYR A 59 29.62 0.42 4.69
N LEU A 60 29.48 0.72 3.40
CA LEU A 60 28.18 0.84 2.71
C LEU A 60 27.58 -0.52 2.32
N GLY A 61 28.36 -1.59 2.46
CA GLY A 61 27.98 -2.94 2.07
C GLY A 61 28.42 -3.32 0.66
N HIS A 62 27.73 -4.31 0.09
CA HIS A 62 28.01 -4.90 -1.21
C HIS A 62 27.12 -4.32 -2.29
N PHE A 63 27.67 -4.06 -3.48
CA PHE A 63 26.94 -3.70 -4.68
C PHE A 63 27.22 -4.72 -5.79
N LEU A 64 26.17 -5.13 -6.49
CA LEU A 64 26.25 -6.04 -7.62
C LEU A 64 25.87 -5.29 -8.89
N PHE A 65 26.74 -5.33 -9.90
CA PHE A 65 26.55 -4.63 -11.16
C PHE A 65 26.72 -5.58 -12.35
N GLU A 66 25.94 -5.33 -13.38
CA GLU A 66 26.19 -5.80 -14.74
C GLU A 66 26.84 -4.66 -15.53
N ARG A 67 27.89 -4.97 -16.30
CA ARG A 67 28.55 -3.97 -17.14
C ARG A 67 28.06 -4.08 -18.58
N THR A 68 27.63 -2.95 -19.13
CA THR A 68 27.29 -2.81 -20.54
C THR A 68 27.98 -1.54 -21.03
N ASP A 69 28.99 -1.71 -21.90
CA ASP A 69 29.89 -0.63 -22.34
C ASP A 69 30.55 0.12 -21.16
N ASP A 70 30.29 1.43 -21.06
CA ASP A 70 30.75 2.36 -20.01
C ASP A 70 29.70 2.59 -18.91
N LYS A 71 28.61 1.81 -18.92
CA LYS A 71 27.52 1.89 -17.95
C LYS A 71 27.52 0.69 -17.01
N LEU A 72 27.16 0.94 -15.76
CA LEU A 72 26.94 -0.07 -14.75
C LEU A 72 25.45 -0.18 -14.46
N HIS A 73 24.85 -1.30 -14.81
CA HIS A 73 23.46 -1.62 -14.48
C HIS A 73 23.43 -2.28 -13.12
N ILE A 74 22.73 -1.67 -12.15
CA ILE A 74 22.69 -2.22 -10.79
C ILE A 74 21.75 -3.43 -10.72
N ILE A 75 22.23 -4.49 -10.06
CA ILE A 75 21.49 -5.73 -9.79
C ILE A 75 21.09 -5.78 -8.31
N ASP A 76 21.98 -5.35 -7.40
CA ASP A 76 21.71 -5.23 -5.97
C ASP A 76 22.33 -3.95 -5.38
N GLY A 77 21.61 -3.37 -4.41
CA GLY A 77 21.99 -2.15 -3.70
C GLY A 77 21.33 -0.87 -4.22
N GLN A 78 20.35 -0.96 -5.13
CA GLN A 78 19.69 0.21 -5.74
C GLN A 78 19.04 1.16 -4.73
N GLN A 79 18.44 0.63 -3.66
CA GLN A 79 17.79 1.43 -2.62
C GLN A 79 18.81 2.25 -1.81
N ARG A 80 19.94 1.62 -1.47
CA ARG A 80 21.06 2.29 -0.77
C ARG A 80 21.68 3.36 -1.63
N LEU A 81 22.00 3.03 -2.90
CA LEU A 81 22.66 3.97 -3.79
C LEU A 81 21.78 5.18 -4.09
N THR A 82 20.47 4.97 -4.30
CA THR A 82 19.50 6.07 -4.43
C THR A 82 19.51 6.99 -3.19
N THR A 83 19.45 6.41 -2.00
CA THR A 83 19.45 7.17 -0.73
C THR A 83 20.74 7.95 -0.53
N ILE A 84 21.89 7.34 -0.82
CA ILE A 84 23.21 7.99 -0.76
C ILE A 84 23.26 9.19 -1.72
N THR A 85 22.80 9.03 -2.97
CA THR A 85 22.75 10.13 -3.94
C THR A 85 21.85 11.27 -3.46
N LEU A 86 20.68 10.97 -2.91
CA LEU A 86 19.76 11.99 -2.36
C LEU A 86 20.37 12.73 -1.17
N PHE A 87 21.00 12.00 -0.25
CA PHE A 87 21.67 12.58 0.91
C PHE A 87 22.83 13.49 0.49
N LEU A 88 23.71 13.02 -0.40
CA LEU A 88 24.85 13.79 -0.90
C LEU A 88 24.38 15.06 -1.62
N GLN A 89 23.33 14.98 -2.43
CA GLN A 89 22.75 16.15 -3.10
C GLN A 89 22.23 17.18 -2.09
N ALA A 90 21.50 16.74 -1.05
CA ALA A 90 21.00 17.63 -0.01
C ALA A 90 22.17 18.27 0.77
N LEU A 91 23.22 17.50 1.04
CA LEU A 91 24.44 17.97 1.71
C LEU A 91 25.17 19.02 0.87
N PHE A 92 25.41 18.78 -0.42
CA PHE A 92 26.05 19.77 -1.29
C PHE A 92 25.20 21.03 -1.46
N THR A 93 23.87 20.90 -1.50
CA THR A 93 22.95 22.04 -1.54
C THR A 93 23.10 22.90 -0.29
N GLN A 94 23.18 22.26 0.89
CA GLN A 94 23.36 22.99 2.14
C GLN A 94 24.77 23.59 2.28
N LEU A 95 25.83 22.92 1.84
CA LEU A 95 27.17 23.52 1.82
C LEU A 95 27.23 24.78 0.93
N ARG A 96 26.61 24.73 -0.26
CA ARG A 96 26.52 25.87 -1.18
C ARG A 96 25.70 27.04 -0.65
N SER A 97 24.74 26.80 0.26
CA SER A 97 23.96 27.86 0.89
C SER A 97 24.76 28.62 1.95
N LEU A 98 25.78 27.97 2.54
CA LEU A 98 26.67 28.55 3.54
C LEU A 98 27.87 29.26 2.91
N ARG A 99 28.48 28.68 1.87
CA ARG A 99 29.64 29.25 1.17
C ARG A 99 29.87 28.62 -0.20
N GLU A 100 30.80 29.19 -0.97
CA GLU A 100 31.32 28.51 -2.16
C GLU A 100 32.05 27.21 -1.81
N LEU A 101 31.91 26.19 -2.66
CA LEU A 101 32.61 24.92 -2.52
C LEU A 101 34.10 25.11 -2.82
N ASN A 102 34.96 24.48 -2.02
CA ASN A 102 36.39 24.41 -2.33
C ASN A 102 36.67 23.41 -3.46
N ASP A 103 37.91 23.34 -3.94
CA ASP A 103 38.26 22.51 -5.10
C ASP A 103 38.09 21.01 -4.83
N ASP A 104 38.37 20.55 -3.60
CA ASP A 104 38.15 19.16 -3.20
C ASP A 104 36.65 18.80 -3.17
N GLU A 105 35.80 19.70 -2.68
CA GLU A 105 34.35 19.53 -2.67
C GLU A 105 33.74 19.60 -4.07
N LYS A 106 34.23 20.49 -4.93
CA LYS A 106 33.85 20.55 -6.36
C LYS A 106 34.20 19.23 -7.06
N ARG A 107 35.39 18.68 -6.77
CA ARG A 107 35.80 17.38 -7.29
C ARG A 107 34.91 16.25 -6.76
N CYS A 108 34.64 16.22 -5.46
CA CYS A 108 33.71 15.24 -4.87
C CYS A 108 32.31 15.32 -5.50
N PHE A 109 31.80 16.53 -5.75
CA PHE A 109 30.52 16.72 -6.45
C PHE A 109 30.57 16.15 -7.88
N SER A 110 31.65 16.39 -8.61
CA SER A 110 31.86 15.84 -9.97
C SER A 110 31.90 14.31 -9.99
N ASP A 111 32.58 13.71 -9.02
CA ASP A 111 32.81 12.27 -8.96
C ASP A 111 31.59 11.50 -8.45
N LEU A 112 30.81 12.08 -7.54
CA LEU A 112 29.69 11.40 -6.87
C LEU A 112 28.32 11.74 -7.46
N ILE A 113 28.13 12.96 -7.99
CA ILE A 113 26.82 13.46 -8.42
C ILE A 113 26.77 13.65 -9.94
N ARG A 114 27.61 14.53 -10.50
CA ARG A 114 27.51 14.93 -11.90
C ARG A 114 28.77 15.57 -12.46
N CYS A 115 29.21 15.13 -13.64
CA CYS A 115 30.23 15.81 -14.45
C CYS A 115 29.59 16.32 -15.76
N GLY A 116 29.60 17.64 -15.99
CA GLY A 116 28.89 18.23 -17.13
C GLY A 116 27.41 17.86 -17.13
N HIS A 117 26.83 17.43 -18.25
CA HIS A 117 25.42 16.96 -18.28
C HIS A 117 25.22 15.51 -17.80
N MET A 118 26.31 14.80 -17.46
CA MET A 118 26.25 13.38 -17.11
C MET A 118 26.08 13.17 -15.61
N LEU A 119 24.90 12.73 -15.20
CA LEU A 119 24.66 12.23 -13.84
C LEU A 119 25.38 10.89 -13.63
N ARG A 120 26.00 10.75 -12.46
CA ARG A 120 26.70 9.52 -12.02
C ARG A 120 25.74 8.40 -11.63
N PHE A 121 24.52 8.75 -11.22
CA PHE A 121 23.46 7.81 -10.86
C PHE A 121 22.14 8.17 -11.56
N GLN A 122 21.46 7.16 -12.10
CA GLN A 122 20.13 7.28 -12.70
C GLN A 122 19.20 6.22 -12.13
N THR A 123 18.04 6.66 -11.64
CA THR A 123 16.95 5.77 -11.24
C THR A 123 16.21 5.23 -12.47
N VAL A 124 15.18 4.40 -12.24
CA VAL A 124 14.27 3.86 -13.26
C VAL A 124 13.69 4.97 -14.15
N ASN A 125 13.43 4.65 -15.41
CA ASN A 125 13.14 5.64 -16.45
C ASN A 125 11.92 6.51 -16.13
N TYR A 126 10.87 5.96 -15.53
CA TYR A 126 9.65 6.71 -15.19
C TYR A 126 9.81 7.70 -14.02
N ASP A 127 10.83 7.53 -13.16
CA ASP A 127 11.14 8.49 -12.07
C ASP A 127 12.34 9.39 -12.41
N ARG A 128 12.99 9.17 -13.55
CA ARG A 128 14.26 9.82 -13.92
C ARG A 128 14.12 11.33 -14.05
N GLN A 129 13.01 11.83 -14.58
CA GLN A 129 12.77 13.27 -14.70
C GLN A 129 12.75 13.94 -13.32
N LEU A 130 12.03 13.35 -12.35
CA LEU A 130 12.01 13.85 -10.98
C LEU A 130 13.40 13.79 -10.34
N MET A 131 14.09 12.64 -10.45
CA MET A 131 15.43 12.49 -9.88
C MET A 131 16.40 13.52 -10.45
N ASN A 132 16.32 13.77 -11.77
CA ASN A 132 17.12 14.81 -12.40
C ASN A 132 16.76 16.19 -11.85
N ALA A 133 15.49 16.54 -11.70
CA ALA A 133 15.07 17.83 -11.14
C ALA A 133 15.61 18.04 -9.71
N VAL A 134 15.49 17.02 -8.85
CA VAL A 134 16.04 17.02 -7.48
C VAL A 134 17.56 17.25 -7.49
N VAL A 135 18.29 16.57 -8.38
CA VAL A 135 19.75 16.68 -8.47
C VAL A 135 20.22 17.99 -9.14
N HIS A 136 19.44 18.58 -10.04
CA HIS A 136 19.87 19.75 -10.81
C HIS A 136 19.63 21.09 -10.11
N GLY A 137 18.61 21.23 -9.25
CA GLY A 137 18.21 22.59 -8.85
C GLY A 137 17.76 22.83 -7.42
N GLY A 138 17.38 21.82 -6.62
CA GLY A 138 16.73 22.10 -5.32
C GLY A 138 15.51 23.03 -5.41
N GLU A 139 14.98 23.27 -6.62
CA GLU A 139 13.79 24.07 -6.85
C GLU A 139 12.60 23.36 -6.21
N LYS A 140 11.57 24.14 -5.84
CA LYS A 140 10.31 23.61 -5.34
C LYS A 140 9.68 22.74 -6.44
N VAL A 141 10.01 21.45 -6.45
CA VAL A 141 9.33 20.47 -7.27
C VAL A 141 7.89 20.44 -6.80
N ASP A 142 6.97 20.83 -7.68
CA ASP A 142 5.56 20.78 -7.40
C ASP A 142 5.15 19.32 -7.13
N VAL A 143 4.71 19.05 -5.89
CA VAL A 143 4.30 17.73 -5.42
C VAL A 143 2.99 17.29 -6.08
N SER A 144 2.21 18.24 -6.60
CA SER A 144 0.82 18.01 -7.03
C SER A 144 0.67 17.16 -8.31
N GLY A 145 1.78 16.84 -8.99
CA GLY A 145 1.80 16.04 -10.23
C GLY A 145 2.56 14.70 -10.16
N LEU A 146 2.98 14.23 -8.97
CA LEU A 146 3.75 12.98 -8.88
C LEU A 146 2.89 11.74 -9.11
N GLU A 147 3.10 11.09 -10.26
CA GLU A 147 2.32 9.93 -10.71
C GLU A 147 2.62 8.63 -9.96
N THR A 148 3.81 8.52 -9.34
CA THR A 148 4.28 7.26 -8.73
C THR A 148 4.59 7.40 -7.24
N LYS A 149 4.40 6.31 -6.49
CA LYS A 149 4.81 6.20 -5.07
C LYS A 149 6.30 6.37 -4.88
N SER A 150 7.10 5.81 -5.78
CA SER A 150 8.55 5.91 -5.75
C SER A 150 9.00 7.36 -5.92
N ALA A 151 8.38 8.12 -6.84
CA ALA A 151 8.61 9.55 -6.97
C ALA A 151 8.29 10.31 -5.68
N GLN A 152 7.15 10.02 -5.04
CA GLN A 152 6.80 10.61 -3.74
C GLN A 152 7.84 10.28 -2.66
N ARG A 153 8.33 9.02 -2.61
CA ARG A 153 9.36 8.59 -1.66
C ARG A 153 10.69 9.28 -1.90
N ILE A 154 11.11 9.43 -3.16
CA ILE A 154 12.33 10.16 -3.54
C ILE A 154 12.25 11.60 -3.02
N LEU A 155 11.14 12.29 -3.28
CA LEU A 155 10.96 13.68 -2.84
C LEU A 155 10.88 13.80 -1.32
N ARG A 156 10.16 12.90 -0.64
CA ARG A 156 10.10 12.88 0.83
C ARG A 156 11.47 12.65 1.45
N ALA A 157 12.26 11.71 0.93
CA ALA A 157 13.61 11.44 1.43
C ALA A 157 14.54 12.64 1.24
N PHE A 158 14.50 13.27 0.06
CA PHE A 158 15.27 14.49 -0.20
C PHE A 158 14.88 15.65 0.73
N ASN A 159 13.59 15.90 0.91
CA ASN A 159 13.08 16.94 1.81
C ASN A 159 13.44 16.65 3.26
N TYR A 160 13.33 15.39 3.69
CA TYR A 160 13.74 14.96 5.02
C TYR A 160 15.22 15.27 5.28
N PHE A 161 16.12 14.85 4.37
CA PHE A 161 17.55 15.17 4.52
C PHE A 161 17.81 16.67 4.49
N THR A 162 17.17 17.42 3.59
CA THR A 162 17.32 18.88 3.52
C THR A 162 16.95 19.55 4.85
N GLU A 163 15.87 19.12 5.49
CA GLU A 163 15.46 19.64 6.79
C GLU A 163 16.43 19.24 7.91
N GLN A 164 16.86 17.97 7.96
CA GLN A 164 17.83 17.50 8.96
C GLN A 164 19.18 18.22 8.85
N LEU A 165 19.65 18.47 7.63
CA LEU A 165 20.94 19.11 7.36
C LEU A 165 20.91 20.63 7.58
N ARG A 166 19.74 21.28 7.50
CA ARG A 166 19.61 22.73 7.68
C ARG A 166 20.12 23.21 9.04
N HIS A 167 19.89 22.40 10.08
CA HIS A 167 20.22 22.75 11.47
C HIS A 167 21.64 22.32 11.88
N GLN A 168 22.40 21.70 10.99
CA GLN A 168 23.74 21.17 11.30
C GLN A 168 24.85 22.20 11.04
N PRO A 169 25.89 22.27 11.89
CA PRO A 169 27.05 23.14 11.66
C PRO A 169 27.83 22.77 10.39
N GLU A 170 28.48 23.76 9.77
CA GLU A 170 29.31 23.53 8.57
C GLU A 170 30.37 22.43 8.79
N ALA A 171 31.06 22.46 9.94
CA ALA A 171 32.06 21.45 10.29
C ALA A 171 31.49 20.02 10.31
N TRP A 172 30.23 19.88 10.71
CA TRP A 172 29.54 18.59 10.69
C TRP A 172 29.25 18.15 9.25
N LEU A 173 28.77 19.07 8.39
CA LEU A 173 28.48 18.79 6.97
C LEU A 173 29.74 18.34 6.21
N VAL A 174 30.86 19.05 6.41
CA VAL A 174 32.16 18.69 5.81
C VAL A 174 32.65 17.33 6.30
N THR A 175 32.47 17.05 7.60
CA THR A 175 32.82 15.74 8.17
C THR A 175 31.98 14.63 7.54
N MET A 176 30.68 14.85 7.40
CA MET A 176 29.76 13.87 6.84
C MET A 176 30.02 13.60 5.35
N LEU A 177 30.36 14.64 4.58
CA LEU A 177 30.82 14.49 3.20
C LEU A 177 32.07 13.61 3.12
N ARG A 178 33.03 13.82 4.02
CA ARG A 178 34.26 13.02 4.09
C ARG A 178 33.97 11.57 4.47
N VAL A 179 33.10 11.33 5.46
CA VAL A 179 32.70 9.98 5.87
C VAL A 179 32.12 9.21 4.69
N LEU A 180 31.20 9.82 3.92
CA LEU A 180 30.57 9.15 2.78
C LEU A 180 31.47 9.02 1.56
N SER A 181 32.24 10.05 1.20
CA SER A 181 33.13 9.98 0.02
C SER A 181 34.22 8.90 0.19
N GLN A 182 34.71 8.74 1.43
CA GLN A 182 35.73 7.76 1.79
C GLN A 182 35.14 6.41 2.26
N ALA A 183 33.81 6.30 2.36
CA ALA A 183 33.16 5.07 2.78
C ALA A 183 33.55 3.91 1.86
N ARG A 184 33.84 2.76 2.45
CA ARG A 184 34.22 1.54 1.73
C ARG A 184 32.99 0.77 1.32
N CYS A 185 33.08 0.15 0.15
CA CYS A 185 32.11 -0.80 -0.35
C CYS A 185 32.84 -1.96 -1.04
N THR A 186 32.14 -3.07 -1.20
CA THR A 186 32.56 -4.13 -2.12
C THR A 186 31.68 -4.02 -3.36
N ALA A 187 32.30 -4.04 -4.54
CA ALA A 187 31.57 -4.03 -5.80
C ALA A 187 31.96 -5.26 -6.61
N HIS A 188 30.97 -6.03 -7.03
CA HIS A 188 31.17 -7.14 -7.95
C HIS A 188 30.55 -6.79 -9.30
N ILE A 189 31.39 -6.72 -10.33
CA ILE A 189 30.96 -6.51 -11.70
C ILE A 189 30.87 -7.90 -12.33
N VAL A 190 29.65 -8.37 -12.52
CA VAL A 190 29.40 -9.69 -13.06
C VAL A 190 29.52 -9.65 -14.57
N ARG A 191 30.18 -10.68 -15.13
CA ARG A 191 30.27 -10.89 -16.59
C ARG A 191 29.23 -11.91 -17.07
N ASP A 192 28.90 -12.90 -16.23
CA ASP A 192 27.86 -13.89 -16.49
C ASP A 192 26.58 -13.59 -15.69
N ARG A 193 25.47 -13.37 -16.39
CA ARG A 193 24.17 -13.08 -15.76
C ARG A 193 23.68 -14.23 -14.88
N ALA A 194 24.02 -15.49 -15.16
CA ALA A 194 23.59 -16.62 -14.33
C ALA A 194 24.23 -16.55 -12.93
N GLU A 195 25.53 -16.26 -12.85
CA GLU A 195 26.26 -16.05 -11.60
C GLU A 195 25.67 -14.88 -10.80
N ALA A 196 25.32 -13.78 -11.48
CA ALA A 196 24.69 -12.62 -10.85
C ALA A 196 23.37 -12.98 -10.15
N ILE A 197 22.52 -13.75 -10.83
CA ILE A 197 21.22 -14.15 -10.31
C ILE A 197 21.40 -15.08 -9.10
N GLN A 198 22.34 -16.04 -9.16
CA GLN A 198 22.66 -16.90 -8.02
C GLN A 198 23.14 -16.08 -6.82
N MET A 199 24.08 -15.16 -7.03
CA MET A 199 24.57 -14.28 -5.97
C MET A 199 23.42 -13.48 -5.33
N PHE A 200 22.50 -12.94 -6.14
CA PHE A 200 21.33 -12.23 -5.64
C PHE A 200 20.43 -13.13 -4.78
N ILE A 201 20.10 -14.35 -5.24
CA ILE A 201 19.24 -15.28 -4.50
C ILE A 201 19.89 -15.68 -3.15
N PHE A 202 21.19 -16.02 -3.16
CA PHE A 202 21.86 -16.55 -1.98
C PHE A 202 22.27 -15.48 -0.95
N GLN A 203 22.60 -14.25 -1.39
CA GLN A 203 23.00 -13.16 -0.48
C GLN A 203 21.80 -12.55 0.27
N ASN A 204 20.63 -12.51 -0.36
CA ASN A 204 19.44 -11.87 0.21
C ASN A 204 18.79 -12.61 1.39
N ASN A 205 19.23 -13.84 1.68
CA ASN A 205 18.82 -14.59 2.87
C ASN A 205 19.33 -14.01 4.21
N ARG A 206 20.07 -12.88 4.20
CA ARG A 206 20.71 -12.30 5.40
C ARG A 206 20.40 -10.81 5.67
N GLY A 207 19.51 -10.16 4.91
CA GLY A 207 19.19 -8.71 5.02
C GLY A 207 17.68 -8.37 5.02
N LYS A 208 17.30 -7.11 4.68
CA LYS A 208 15.88 -6.75 4.42
C LYS A 208 15.39 -7.67 3.31
N ARG A 209 14.40 -8.51 3.61
CA ARG A 209 13.98 -9.56 2.69
C ARG A 209 13.51 -8.94 1.37
N PRO A 210 14.00 -9.43 0.21
CA PRO A 210 13.40 -9.09 -1.06
C PRO A 210 11.93 -9.52 -1.05
N SER A 211 11.11 -8.84 -1.83
CA SER A 211 9.73 -9.28 -2.06
C SER A 211 9.70 -10.68 -2.68
N ASN A 212 8.62 -11.43 -2.43
CA ASN A 212 8.42 -12.70 -3.11
C ASN A 212 8.40 -12.50 -4.64
N LEU A 213 7.94 -11.34 -5.11
CA LEU A 213 7.99 -10.97 -6.52
C LEU A 213 9.42 -10.85 -7.07
N GLU A 214 10.33 -10.21 -6.34
CA GLU A 214 11.76 -10.09 -6.72
C GLU A 214 12.44 -11.47 -6.73
N VAL A 215 12.15 -12.30 -5.72
CA VAL A 215 12.66 -13.69 -5.66
C VAL A 215 12.13 -14.51 -6.84
N THR A 216 10.83 -14.44 -7.12
CA THR A 216 10.18 -15.11 -8.26
C THR A 216 10.85 -14.74 -9.58
N LYS A 217 11.10 -13.45 -9.81
CA LYS A 217 11.79 -12.97 -11.00
C LYS A 217 13.17 -13.61 -11.15
N ALA A 218 13.94 -13.60 -10.06
CA ALA A 218 15.28 -14.17 -10.05
C ALA A 218 15.25 -15.68 -10.35
N GLN A 219 14.33 -16.42 -9.73
CA GLN A 219 14.12 -17.85 -10.00
C GLN A 219 13.77 -18.13 -11.47
N PHE A 220 12.90 -17.32 -12.09
CA PHE A 220 12.57 -17.44 -13.51
C PHE A 220 13.78 -17.18 -14.41
N MET A 221 14.49 -16.08 -14.19
CA MET A 221 15.68 -15.76 -14.98
C MET A 221 16.76 -16.85 -14.85
N TYR A 222 16.92 -17.42 -13.64
CA TYR A 222 17.85 -18.52 -13.40
C TYR A 222 17.45 -19.80 -14.13
N ALA A 223 16.17 -20.20 -14.03
CA ALA A 223 15.66 -21.38 -14.71
C ALA A 223 15.78 -21.28 -16.24
N VAL A 224 15.58 -20.09 -16.81
CA VAL A 224 15.80 -19.84 -18.25
C VAL A 224 17.27 -20.02 -18.63
N HIS A 225 18.22 -19.49 -17.85
CA HIS A 225 19.65 -19.69 -18.12
C HIS A 225 20.06 -21.17 -18.11
N LEU A 226 19.52 -21.94 -17.17
CA LEU A 226 19.87 -23.34 -17.03
C LEU A 226 19.27 -24.25 -18.10
N ARG A 227 18.10 -23.90 -18.65
CA ARG A 227 17.29 -24.84 -19.44
C ARG A 227 16.99 -24.42 -20.86
N ALA A 228 17.22 -23.17 -21.23
CA ALA A 228 17.06 -22.76 -22.63
C ALA A 228 18.12 -23.46 -23.50
N GLU A 229 17.66 -24.18 -24.52
CA GLU A 229 18.47 -25.04 -25.39
C GLU A 229 19.52 -24.25 -26.20
N ASP A 230 19.21 -23.01 -26.56
CA ASP A 230 20.09 -22.14 -27.33
C ASP A 230 20.12 -20.69 -26.79
N GLU A 231 21.14 -19.92 -27.23
CA GLU A 231 21.37 -18.54 -26.80
C GLU A 231 20.23 -17.61 -27.20
N HIS A 232 19.68 -17.76 -28.40
CA HIS A 232 18.66 -16.86 -28.94
C HIS A 232 17.35 -17.02 -28.17
N LEU A 233 16.92 -18.26 -27.92
CA LEU A 233 15.77 -18.53 -27.06
C LEU A 233 15.96 -17.94 -25.66
N ARG A 234 17.16 -18.12 -25.08
CA ARG A 234 17.49 -17.60 -23.75
C ARG A 234 17.39 -16.08 -23.69
N GLU A 235 18.02 -15.38 -24.63
CA GLU A 235 18.00 -13.92 -24.74
C GLU A 235 16.57 -13.40 -24.90
N ASN A 236 15.80 -13.96 -25.82
CA ASN A 236 14.40 -13.59 -26.05
C ASN A 236 13.53 -13.77 -24.79
N MET A 237 13.68 -14.89 -24.08
CA MET A 237 12.92 -15.16 -22.86
C MET A 237 13.31 -14.22 -21.72
N ILE A 238 14.61 -13.93 -21.56
CA ILE A 238 15.08 -12.96 -20.55
C ILE A 238 14.57 -11.56 -20.86
N GLU A 239 14.58 -11.16 -22.13
CA GLU A 239 14.06 -9.87 -22.57
C GLU A 239 12.56 -9.76 -22.33
N ASP A 240 11.77 -10.80 -22.63
CA ASP A 240 10.33 -10.84 -22.35
C ASP A 240 10.06 -10.71 -20.84
N ILE A 241 10.75 -11.51 -20.00
CA ILE A 241 10.64 -11.42 -18.54
C ILE A 241 10.96 -10.00 -18.07
N ASN A 242 12.09 -9.43 -18.49
CA ASN A 242 12.49 -8.09 -18.08
C ASN A 242 11.49 -7.02 -18.52
N THR A 243 10.99 -7.11 -19.75
CA THR A 243 9.99 -6.17 -20.29
C THR A 243 8.70 -6.23 -19.48
N ARG A 244 8.19 -7.43 -19.20
CA ARG A 244 6.96 -7.61 -18.42
C ARG A 244 7.14 -7.18 -16.97
N PHE A 245 8.25 -7.54 -16.33
CA PHE A 245 8.56 -7.08 -14.97
C PHE A 245 8.72 -5.56 -14.89
N GLY A 246 9.29 -4.92 -15.92
CA GLY A 246 9.35 -3.45 -15.98
C GLY A 246 7.95 -2.81 -15.97
N ARG A 247 6.99 -3.40 -16.70
CA ARG A 247 5.59 -2.96 -16.68
C ARG A 247 4.90 -3.27 -15.35
N ILE A 248 5.16 -4.43 -14.75
CA ILE A 248 4.68 -4.79 -13.40
C ILE A 248 5.15 -3.76 -12.37
N TYR A 249 6.44 -3.45 -12.31
CA TYR A 249 6.97 -2.46 -11.36
C TYR A 249 6.40 -1.05 -11.60
N LYS A 250 6.19 -0.67 -12.87
CA LYS A 250 5.50 0.58 -13.20
C LYS A 250 4.05 0.58 -12.68
N SER A 251 3.32 -0.53 -12.84
CA SER A 251 1.97 -0.69 -12.29
C SER A 251 1.98 -0.60 -10.77
N ILE A 252 2.87 -1.32 -10.07
CA ILE A 252 3.04 -1.25 -8.61
C ILE A 252 3.23 0.19 -8.14
N ALA A 253 4.08 0.96 -8.84
CA ALA A 253 4.34 2.34 -8.49
C ALA A 253 3.07 3.22 -8.55
N SER A 254 2.09 2.85 -9.39
CA SER A 254 0.79 3.53 -9.51
C SER A 254 -0.29 3.05 -8.52
N ILE A 255 -0.35 1.74 -8.20
CA ILE A 255 -1.43 1.15 -7.38
C ILE A 255 -1.05 0.83 -5.93
N GLY A 256 0.24 0.89 -5.58
CA GLY A 256 0.75 0.32 -4.34
C GLY A 256 0.19 0.92 -3.05
N TYR A 257 -0.67 1.95 -3.08
CA TYR A 257 -1.38 2.47 -1.91
C TYR A 257 -2.59 1.63 -1.52
N ARG A 258 -3.10 0.80 -2.43
CA ARG A 258 -4.29 -0.03 -2.20
C ARG A 258 -3.99 -1.50 -1.94
N ILE A 259 -2.85 -2.00 -2.42
CA ILE A 259 -2.52 -3.42 -2.41
C ILE A 259 -1.00 -3.64 -2.43
N ASP A 260 -0.55 -4.69 -1.76
CA ASP A 260 0.85 -5.13 -1.75
C ASP A 260 1.20 -5.97 -2.99
N GLU A 261 2.44 -5.91 -3.46
CA GLU A 261 2.89 -6.64 -4.65
C GLU A 261 2.95 -8.16 -4.45
N ASP A 262 3.26 -8.61 -3.23
CA ASP A 262 3.32 -10.05 -2.89
C ASP A 262 1.90 -10.64 -2.76
N ASP A 263 0.92 -9.82 -2.36
CA ASP A 263 -0.50 -10.19 -2.40
C ASP A 263 -0.96 -10.44 -3.85
N ILE A 264 -0.54 -9.59 -4.80
CA ILE A 264 -0.90 -9.77 -6.22
C ILE A 264 -0.25 -11.04 -6.79
N LEU A 265 1.00 -11.33 -6.42
CA LEU A 265 1.65 -12.60 -6.77
C LEU A 265 0.84 -13.79 -6.25
N LEU A 266 0.43 -13.77 -4.99
CA LEU A 266 -0.39 -14.81 -4.38
C LEU A 266 -1.75 -14.97 -5.10
N TYR A 267 -2.45 -13.88 -5.38
CA TYR A 267 -3.75 -13.93 -6.06
C TYR A 267 -3.61 -14.42 -7.50
N THR A 268 -2.53 -14.05 -8.18
CA THR A 268 -2.20 -14.56 -9.52
C THR A 268 -2.00 -16.07 -9.49
N LEU A 269 -1.30 -16.60 -8.48
CA LEU A 269 -1.12 -18.05 -8.31
C LEU A 269 -2.44 -18.76 -8.06
N ARG A 270 -3.32 -18.20 -7.23
CA ARG A 270 -4.68 -18.73 -7.01
C ARG A 270 -5.46 -18.81 -8.32
N VAL A 271 -5.36 -17.79 -9.17
CA VAL A 271 -5.98 -17.77 -10.49
C VAL A 271 -5.32 -18.77 -11.45
N TYR A 272 -3.98 -18.88 -11.44
CA TYR A 272 -3.24 -19.81 -12.29
C TYR A 272 -3.56 -21.27 -11.97
N ARG A 273 -3.62 -21.62 -10.68
CA ARG A 273 -3.93 -22.96 -10.16
C ARG A 273 -5.42 -23.24 -10.04
N ASN A 274 -6.24 -22.23 -10.28
CA ASN A 274 -7.68 -22.31 -10.11
C ASN A 274 -8.11 -22.74 -8.69
N SER A 275 -7.36 -22.35 -7.65
CA SER A 275 -7.63 -22.73 -6.25
C SER A 275 -7.37 -21.57 -5.30
N LEU A 276 -8.28 -21.34 -4.34
CA LEU A 276 -8.11 -20.33 -3.29
C LEU A 276 -7.20 -20.81 -2.16
N TRP A 277 -6.91 -22.11 -2.08
CA TRP A 277 -6.07 -22.71 -1.03
C TRP A 277 -4.58 -22.40 -1.17
N GLU A 278 -4.15 -21.92 -2.34
CA GLU A 278 -2.76 -21.50 -2.54
C GLU A 278 -2.39 -20.41 -1.52
N SER A 279 -1.30 -20.65 -0.80
CA SER A 279 -0.82 -19.82 0.31
C SER A 279 0.71 -19.73 0.41
N THR A 280 1.46 -20.60 -0.28
CA THR A 280 2.93 -20.59 -0.32
C THR A 280 3.46 -20.34 -1.74
N PRO A 281 3.49 -19.07 -2.19
CA PRO A 281 3.89 -18.72 -3.55
C PRO A 281 5.22 -19.29 -4.03
N LEU A 282 6.25 -19.17 -3.20
CA LEU A 282 7.61 -19.54 -3.57
C LEU A 282 7.78 -21.06 -3.69
N GLU A 283 7.21 -21.84 -2.76
CA GLU A 283 7.27 -23.30 -2.80
C GLU A 283 6.59 -23.86 -4.05
N MET A 284 5.42 -23.33 -4.41
CA MET A 284 4.71 -23.72 -5.62
C MET A 284 5.54 -23.40 -6.87
N ILE A 285 6.10 -22.19 -6.93
CA ILE A 285 6.94 -21.77 -8.06
C ILE A 285 8.17 -22.66 -8.18
N GLU A 286 8.85 -22.97 -7.08
CA GLU A 286 9.98 -23.89 -7.05
C GLU A 286 9.62 -25.28 -7.59
N GLN A 287 8.47 -25.83 -7.19
CA GLN A 287 7.98 -27.11 -7.71
C GLN A 287 7.68 -27.05 -9.21
N ALA A 288 7.01 -25.99 -9.68
CA ALA A 288 6.71 -25.79 -11.10
C ALA A 288 8.00 -25.60 -11.93
N LEU A 289 9.02 -24.98 -11.33
CA LEU A 289 10.34 -24.88 -11.92
C LEU A 289 11.14 -26.18 -11.87
N VAL A 290 10.74 -27.24 -11.17
CA VAL A 290 11.43 -28.55 -11.22
C VAL A 290 10.69 -29.57 -12.11
N GLY A 291 9.43 -29.29 -12.47
CA GLY A 291 8.62 -30.14 -13.32
C GLY A 291 9.04 -30.21 -14.80
N ASP A 292 8.19 -30.81 -15.63
CA ASP A 292 8.51 -31.21 -17.00
C ASP A 292 8.64 -30.04 -18.00
N GLU A 293 7.81 -28.99 -17.87
CA GLU A 293 7.78 -27.85 -18.81
C GLU A 293 8.01 -26.49 -18.11
N PRO A 294 9.18 -26.25 -17.50
CA PRO A 294 9.43 -25.05 -16.70
C PRO A 294 9.46 -23.78 -17.55
N LEU A 295 9.97 -23.83 -18.78
CA LEU A 295 10.01 -22.67 -19.68
C LEU A 295 8.60 -22.24 -20.12
N THR A 296 7.74 -23.21 -20.46
CA THR A 296 6.33 -22.97 -20.79
C THR A 296 5.56 -22.40 -19.59
N PHE A 297 5.81 -22.93 -18.38
CA PHE A 297 5.25 -22.40 -17.15
C PHE A 297 5.63 -20.94 -16.94
N ILE A 298 6.93 -20.59 -17.04
CA ILE A 298 7.41 -19.22 -16.87
C ILE A 298 6.71 -18.27 -17.84
N GLN A 299 6.66 -18.60 -19.13
CA GLN A 299 6.01 -17.75 -20.14
C GLN A 299 4.53 -17.49 -19.80
N LYS A 300 3.76 -18.56 -19.56
CA LYS A 300 2.33 -18.45 -19.24
C LYS A 300 2.09 -17.69 -17.93
N PHE A 301 2.89 -17.96 -16.91
CA PHE A 301 2.71 -17.37 -15.60
C PHE A 301 3.11 -15.89 -15.57
N VAL A 302 4.23 -15.50 -16.19
CA VAL A 302 4.64 -14.09 -16.25
C VAL A 302 3.63 -13.26 -17.05
N GLN A 303 3.08 -13.81 -18.14
CA GLN A 303 2.00 -13.16 -18.89
C GLN A 303 0.74 -12.95 -18.03
N LEU A 304 0.32 -13.97 -17.28
CA LEU A 304 -0.83 -13.85 -16.38
C LEU A 304 -0.56 -12.86 -15.24
N LEU A 305 0.66 -12.87 -14.69
CA LEU A 305 1.07 -11.96 -13.62
C LEU A 305 1.02 -10.51 -14.07
N GLU A 306 1.62 -10.18 -15.22
CA GLU A 306 1.52 -8.84 -15.82
C GLU A 306 0.06 -8.43 -16.02
N SER A 307 -0.76 -9.33 -16.55
CA SER A 307 -2.18 -9.10 -16.79
C SER A 307 -2.93 -8.81 -15.48
N SER A 308 -2.68 -9.57 -14.42
CA SER A 308 -3.26 -9.34 -13.08
C SER A 308 -2.95 -7.94 -12.55
N PHE A 309 -1.71 -7.47 -12.70
CA PHE A 309 -1.32 -6.11 -12.31
C PHE A 309 -2.09 -5.05 -13.11
N ILE A 310 -2.24 -5.25 -14.42
CA ILE A 310 -3.02 -4.36 -15.29
C ILE A 310 -4.50 -4.34 -14.86
N TYR A 311 -5.11 -5.51 -14.66
CA TYR A 311 -6.51 -5.62 -14.24
C TYR A 311 -6.78 -4.91 -12.92
N LEU A 312 -5.92 -5.13 -11.93
CA LEU A 312 -6.05 -4.46 -10.64
C LEU A 312 -5.77 -2.95 -10.72
N SER A 313 -4.92 -2.50 -11.67
CA SER A 313 -4.73 -1.08 -11.94
C SER A 313 -5.96 -0.40 -12.50
N VAL A 314 -6.69 -1.09 -13.38
CA VAL A 314 -7.97 -0.58 -13.89
C VAL A 314 -9.02 -0.59 -12.78
N PHE A 315 -9.13 -1.69 -12.03
CA PHE A 315 -10.07 -1.86 -10.92
C PHE A 315 -9.91 -0.78 -9.85
N PHE A 316 -8.71 -0.61 -9.30
CA PHE A 316 -8.41 0.38 -8.26
C PHE A 316 -8.27 1.82 -8.79
N GLY A 317 -8.17 1.99 -10.11
CA GLY A 317 -7.95 3.26 -10.77
C GLY A 317 -9.24 3.85 -11.35
N LYS A 318 -9.50 3.52 -12.62
CA LYS A 318 -10.62 4.09 -13.39
C LYS A 318 -11.96 3.61 -12.84
N ASP A 319 -12.09 2.31 -12.58
CA ASP A 319 -13.39 1.70 -12.33
C ASP A 319 -13.88 2.00 -10.90
N GLU A 320 -12.98 2.03 -9.92
CA GLU A 320 -13.28 2.50 -8.56
C GLU A 320 -13.79 3.95 -8.52
N LYS A 321 -13.26 4.82 -9.39
CA LYS A 321 -13.74 6.21 -9.49
C LYS A 321 -15.11 6.29 -10.17
N ALA A 322 -15.34 5.48 -11.19
CA ALA A 322 -16.55 5.52 -12.01
C ALA A 322 -17.75 4.78 -11.39
N HIS A 323 -17.50 3.72 -10.61
CA HIS A 323 -18.55 2.80 -10.16
C HIS A 323 -18.62 2.72 -8.64
N PHE A 324 -19.79 3.08 -8.09
CA PHE A 324 -20.02 3.13 -6.66
C PHE A 324 -19.83 1.77 -5.96
N ALA A 325 -20.30 0.66 -6.55
CA ALA A 325 -20.15 -0.66 -5.93
C ALA A 325 -18.67 -1.05 -5.73
N ILE A 326 -17.82 -0.71 -6.70
CA ILE A 326 -16.37 -0.92 -6.62
C ILE A 326 -15.78 -0.03 -5.52
N HIS A 327 -16.12 1.27 -5.53
CA HIS A 327 -15.72 2.20 -4.46
C HIS A 327 -16.13 1.71 -3.06
N SER A 328 -17.35 1.21 -2.91
CA SER A 328 -17.90 0.70 -1.66
C SER A 328 -17.09 -0.48 -1.15
N LEU A 329 -16.81 -1.47 -2.01
CA LEU A 329 -15.96 -2.61 -1.66
C LEU A 329 -14.52 -2.16 -1.33
N VAL A 330 -13.92 -1.28 -2.15
CA VAL A 330 -12.55 -0.82 -1.92
C VAL A 330 -12.40 -0.02 -0.63
N SER A 331 -13.41 0.79 -0.28
CA SER A 331 -13.43 1.57 0.98
C SER A 331 -13.57 0.68 2.22
N LEU A 332 -14.21 -0.49 2.08
CA LEU A 332 -14.32 -1.47 3.17
C LEU A 332 -12.96 -2.07 3.56
N GLY A 333 -12.05 -2.26 2.59
CA GLY A 333 -10.74 -2.87 2.77
C GLY A 333 -10.76 -4.38 3.05
N SER A 334 -9.57 -4.98 3.24
CA SER A 334 -9.36 -6.43 3.49
C SER A 334 -9.99 -7.34 2.42
N LEU A 335 -9.58 -7.15 1.17
CA LEU A 335 -10.19 -7.77 -0.01
C LEU A 335 -9.58 -9.10 -0.45
N ALA A 336 -8.76 -9.74 0.39
CA ALA A 336 -7.91 -10.87 0.00
C ALA A 336 -8.67 -12.04 -0.64
N ILE A 337 -9.89 -12.33 -0.17
CA ILE A 337 -10.74 -13.40 -0.73
C ILE A 337 -11.45 -12.98 -2.02
N ALA A 338 -11.71 -11.68 -2.22
CA ALA A 338 -12.46 -11.16 -3.37
C ALA A 338 -11.56 -10.91 -4.58
N LEU A 339 -10.30 -10.52 -4.37
CA LEU A 339 -9.38 -10.11 -5.44
C LEU A 339 -9.08 -11.21 -6.46
N PRO A 340 -8.89 -12.50 -6.10
CA PRO A 340 -8.77 -13.58 -7.08
C PRO A 340 -9.99 -13.68 -8.02
N PHE A 341 -11.20 -13.49 -7.50
CA PHE A 341 -12.42 -13.47 -8.33
C PHE A 341 -12.46 -12.24 -9.24
N ILE A 342 -12.06 -11.08 -8.72
CA ILE A 342 -11.96 -9.84 -9.51
C ILE A 342 -10.97 -10.04 -10.66
N ILE A 343 -9.78 -10.59 -10.42
CA ILE A 343 -8.79 -10.89 -11.46
C ILE A 343 -9.40 -11.79 -12.54
N LYS A 344 -10.13 -12.85 -12.17
CA LYS A 344 -10.83 -13.72 -13.13
C LYS A 344 -11.89 -12.98 -13.95
N ALA A 345 -12.70 -12.13 -13.31
CA ALA A 345 -13.74 -11.35 -13.99
C ALA A 345 -13.14 -10.41 -15.05
N TYR A 346 -12.03 -9.73 -14.74
CA TYR A 346 -11.32 -8.91 -15.74
C TYR A 346 -10.64 -9.74 -16.82
N ARG A 347 -10.03 -10.88 -16.46
CA ARG A 347 -9.41 -11.81 -17.42
C ARG A 347 -10.41 -12.32 -18.45
N GLN A 348 -11.66 -12.54 -18.04
CA GLN A 348 -12.75 -12.99 -18.90
C GLN A 348 -13.47 -11.84 -19.61
N VAL A 349 -13.02 -10.59 -19.44
CA VAL A 349 -13.61 -9.40 -20.06
C VAL A 349 -15.10 -9.27 -19.72
N MET A 350 -15.47 -9.54 -18.46
CA MET A 350 -16.86 -9.46 -18.03
C MET A 350 -17.41 -8.04 -18.15
N PRO A 351 -18.71 -7.89 -18.44
CA PRO A 351 -19.39 -6.60 -18.38
C PRO A 351 -19.20 -5.93 -17.02
N ILE A 352 -19.05 -4.60 -17.03
CA ILE A 352 -18.87 -3.83 -15.80
C ILE A 352 -20.05 -3.99 -14.83
N THR A 353 -21.25 -4.26 -15.34
CA THR A 353 -22.45 -4.58 -14.54
C THR A 353 -22.23 -5.81 -13.67
N ASP A 354 -21.60 -6.84 -14.21
CA ASP A 354 -21.35 -8.10 -13.50
C ASP A 354 -20.23 -7.93 -12.47
N ILE A 355 -19.19 -7.18 -12.81
CA ILE A 355 -18.13 -6.79 -11.88
C ILE A 355 -18.72 -5.98 -10.70
N THR A 356 -19.66 -5.05 -10.97
CA THR A 356 -20.32 -4.31 -9.89
C THR A 356 -21.22 -5.19 -9.03
N ALA A 357 -21.94 -6.16 -9.61
CA ALA A 357 -22.74 -7.12 -8.87
C ALA A 357 -21.88 -8.02 -7.97
N LEU A 358 -20.75 -8.49 -8.51
CA LEU A 358 -19.72 -9.23 -7.78
C LEU A 358 -19.20 -8.43 -6.58
N CYS A 359 -18.88 -7.14 -6.79
CA CYS A 359 -18.39 -6.26 -5.73
C CYS A 359 -19.42 -6.04 -4.62
N SER A 360 -20.69 -5.84 -4.97
CA SER A 360 -21.77 -5.70 -3.99
C SER A 360 -21.99 -6.99 -3.18
N ALA A 361 -21.90 -8.15 -3.82
CA ALA A 361 -22.03 -9.43 -3.12
C ALA A 361 -20.87 -9.65 -2.13
N PHE A 362 -19.64 -9.38 -2.55
CA PHE A 362 -18.48 -9.47 -1.66
C PHE A 362 -18.50 -8.43 -0.54
N GLU A 363 -18.91 -7.19 -0.80
CA GLU A 363 -19.00 -6.15 0.23
C GLU A 363 -19.91 -6.62 1.38
N SER A 364 -21.08 -7.12 1.03
CA SER A 364 -22.04 -7.65 2.00
C SER A 364 -21.47 -8.85 2.78
N LEU A 365 -20.87 -9.83 2.10
CA LEU A 365 -20.28 -11.00 2.76
C LEU A 365 -19.13 -10.62 3.70
N LEU A 366 -18.25 -9.72 3.26
CA LEU A 366 -17.09 -9.28 4.04
C LEU A 366 -17.50 -8.42 5.24
N LEU A 367 -18.53 -7.59 5.10
CA LEU A 367 -19.12 -6.86 6.23
C LEU A 367 -19.70 -7.84 7.26
N ARG A 368 -20.50 -8.82 6.82
CA ARG A 368 -21.03 -9.87 7.69
C ARG A 368 -19.92 -10.63 8.40
N HIS A 369 -18.88 -11.06 7.67
CA HIS A 369 -17.75 -11.77 8.24
C HIS A 369 -17.02 -10.95 9.31
N ARG A 370 -16.80 -9.65 9.06
CA ARG A 370 -16.13 -8.74 9.99
C ARG A 370 -16.96 -8.44 11.24
N LEU A 371 -18.28 -8.28 11.08
CA LEU A 371 -19.19 -7.99 12.19
C LEU A 371 -19.39 -9.21 13.10
N ILE A 372 -19.64 -10.37 12.49
CA ILE A 372 -19.94 -11.60 13.23
C ILE A 372 -18.68 -12.15 13.93
N GLY A 373 -17.49 -11.93 13.34
CA GLY A 373 -16.24 -12.40 13.94
C GLY A 373 -16.12 -13.93 14.00
N SER A 374 -16.82 -14.65 13.12
CA SER A 374 -16.78 -16.12 13.06
C SER A 374 -15.38 -16.62 12.71
N ARG A 375 -14.97 -17.74 13.34
CA ARG A 375 -13.75 -18.48 12.98
C ARG A 375 -13.90 -19.34 11.72
N ALA A 376 -15.11 -19.42 11.16
CA ALA A 376 -15.34 -20.15 9.91
C ALA A 376 -14.58 -19.46 8.76
N ASP A 377 -13.87 -20.27 7.99
CA ASP A 377 -13.05 -19.80 6.89
C ASP A 377 -13.88 -19.69 5.58
N LEU A 378 -13.79 -18.53 4.93
CA LEU A 378 -14.47 -18.26 3.67
C LEU A 378 -13.90 -19.07 2.51
N THR A 379 -12.61 -19.43 2.55
CA THR A 379 -11.95 -20.22 1.50
C THR A 379 -12.68 -21.55 1.30
N SER A 380 -12.92 -22.27 2.40
CA SER A 380 -13.66 -23.54 2.42
C SER A 380 -15.13 -23.45 1.99
N ARG A 381 -15.70 -22.23 1.86
CA ARG A 381 -17.09 -22.00 1.43
C ARG A 381 -17.21 -21.52 0.00
N LEU A 382 -16.10 -21.05 -0.58
CA LEU A 382 -16.08 -20.37 -1.87
C LEU A 382 -15.14 -21.03 -2.87
N ASN A 383 -14.28 -21.96 -2.46
CA ASN A 383 -13.28 -22.56 -3.36
C ASN A 383 -13.90 -23.34 -4.53
N ASP A 384 -14.97 -24.09 -4.29
CA ASP A 384 -15.67 -24.86 -5.33
C ASP A 384 -16.31 -23.93 -6.39
N VAL A 385 -16.96 -22.85 -5.96
CA VAL A 385 -17.52 -21.85 -6.89
C VAL A 385 -16.43 -21.00 -7.55
N PHE A 386 -15.26 -20.87 -6.91
CA PHE A 386 -14.09 -20.29 -7.54
C PHE A 386 -13.57 -21.19 -8.66
N GLU A 387 -13.44 -22.50 -8.41
CA GLU A 387 -12.97 -23.50 -9.38
C GLU A 387 -13.86 -23.55 -10.63
N LEU A 388 -15.18 -23.47 -10.42
CA LEU A 388 -16.17 -23.41 -11.51
C LEU A 388 -16.09 -22.13 -12.33
N PHE A 389 -15.70 -21.01 -11.70
CA PHE A 389 -15.53 -19.74 -12.39
C PHE A 389 -14.22 -19.73 -13.20
N CYS A 390 -14.27 -20.24 -14.43
CA CYS A 390 -13.11 -20.46 -15.28
C CYS A 390 -13.37 -19.97 -16.72
N GLU A 391 -12.36 -20.03 -17.60
CA GLU A 391 -12.50 -19.54 -18.98
C GLU A 391 -13.54 -20.32 -19.80
N GLN A 392 -13.81 -21.58 -19.44
CA GLN A 392 -14.81 -22.41 -20.10
C GLN A 392 -16.24 -22.09 -19.64
N ASP A 393 -16.42 -21.48 -18.48
CA ASP A 393 -17.71 -21.13 -17.88
C ASP A 393 -17.61 -19.79 -17.14
N ALA A 394 -17.70 -18.71 -17.92
CA ALA A 394 -17.56 -17.33 -17.46
C ALA A 394 -18.86 -16.79 -16.83
N ASP A 395 -19.35 -17.46 -15.79
CA ASP A 395 -20.57 -17.10 -15.08
C ASP A 395 -20.34 -16.85 -13.58
N ILE A 396 -20.77 -15.68 -13.10
CA ILE A 396 -20.74 -15.33 -11.67
C ILE A 396 -21.99 -15.77 -10.91
N GLN A 397 -23.06 -16.21 -11.59
CA GLN A 397 -24.31 -16.60 -10.93
C GLN A 397 -24.13 -17.70 -9.87
N PRO A 398 -23.31 -18.75 -10.05
CA PRO A 398 -23.07 -19.74 -9.01
C PRO A 398 -22.51 -19.12 -7.72
N LEU A 399 -21.58 -18.18 -7.85
CA LEU A 399 -21.02 -17.45 -6.72
C LEU A 399 -22.06 -16.53 -6.07
N LEU A 400 -22.81 -15.75 -6.85
CA LEU A 400 -23.85 -14.87 -6.32
C LEU A 400 -24.91 -15.66 -5.53
N LYS A 401 -25.32 -16.81 -6.07
CA LYS A 401 -26.24 -17.75 -5.39
C LYS A 401 -25.62 -18.31 -4.11
N ARG A 402 -24.32 -18.68 -4.13
CA ARG A 402 -23.61 -19.15 -2.94
C ARG A 402 -23.58 -18.08 -1.84
N ILE A 403 -23.24 -16.85 -2.19
CA ILE A 403 -23.22 -15.74 -1.23
C ILE A 403 -24.62 -15.47 -0.68
N ALA A 404 -25.65 -15.46 -1.53
CA ALA A 404 -27.03 -15.32 -1.08
C ALA A 404 -27.46 -16.45 -0.13
N TYR A 405 -27.10 -17.70 -0.44
CA TYR A 405 -27.38 -18.86 0.42
C TYR A 405 -26.74 -18.76 1.80
N LEU A 406 -25.49 -18.28 1.89
CA LEU A 406 -24.79 -18.07 3.17
C LEU A 406 -25.52 -17.08 4.10
N LYS A 407 -26.32 -16.17 3.55
CA LYS A 407 -27.10 -15.18 4.31
C LYS A 407 -28.41 -15.75 4.88
N THR A 408 -28.97 -16.76 4.24
CA THR A 408 -30.30 -17.28 4.58
C THR A 408 -30.25 -18.65 5.27
N VAL A 409 -29.13 -19.37 5.18
CA VAL A 409 -29.02 -20.71 5.77
C VAL A 409 -28.97 -20.66 7.29
N GLU A 410 -29.91 -21.34 7.93
CA GLU A 410 -30.11 -21.24 9.38
C GLU A 410 -29.29 -22.24 10.20
N ARG A 411 -28.91 -23.39 9.63
CA ARG A 411 -28.30 -24.51 10.38
C ARG A 411 -27.09 -25.13 9.70
N GLY A 412 -26.24 -25.72 10.53
CA GLY A 412 -25.10 -26.53 10.10
C GLY A 412 -23.88 -25.71 9.65
N TRP A 413 -22.99 -26.36 8.92
CA TRP A 413 -21.66 -25.86 8.55
C TRP A 413 -21.67 -24.56 7.71
N TRP A 414 -22.81 -24.17 7.15
CA TRP A 414 -22.96 -22.99 6.28
C TRP A 414 -23.50 -21.75 7.01
N ALA A 415 -24.11 -21.92 8.19
CA ALA A 415 -24.94 -20.91 8.87
C ALA A 415 -24.18 -19.88 9.72
N TYR A 416 -22.96 -19.54 9.32
CA TYR A 416 -22.11 -18.61 10.08
C TYR A 416 -22.30 -17.14 9.70
N TRP A 417 -22.92 -16.84 8.55
CA TRP A 417 -23.08 -15.47 8.04
C TRP A 417 -24.54 -15.09 7.78
N ASN A 418 -25.47 -15.80 8.43
CA ASN A 418 -26.88 -15.59 8.19
C ASN A 418 -27.44 -14.32 8.83
N ASP A 419 -28.66 -13.96 8.46
CA ASP A 419 -29.33 -12.73 8.91
C ASP A 419 -29.45 -12.65 10.43
N MET A 420 -29.76 -13.77 11.09
CA MET A 420 -29.83 -13.84 12.55
C MET A 420 -28.48 -13.48 13.20
N LYS A 421 -27.37 -14.01 12.69
CA LYS A 421 -26.03 -13.69 13.20
C LYS A 421 -25.60 -12.27 12.89
N LEU A 422 -26.02 -11.73 11.75
CA LEU A 422 -25.77 -10.33 11.43
C LEU A 422 -26.53 -9.40 12.40
N GLU A 423 -27.80 -9.67 12.66
CA GLU A 423 -28.62 -8.89 13.60
C GLU A 423 -28.02 -8.90 15.00
N GLU A 424 -27.70 -10.08 15.54
CA GLU A 424 -27.00 -10.24 16.82
C GLU A 424 -25.70 -9.39 16.87
N ALA A 425 -24.91 -9.42 15.79
CA ALA A 425 -23.65 -8.69 15.71
C ALA A 425 -23.83 -7.16 15.63
N LEU A 426 -24.92 -6.68 15.01
CA LEU A 426 -25.21 -5.25 14.89
C LEU A 426 -25.63 -4.61 16.23
N HIS A 427 -26.21 -5.41 17.14
CA HIS A 427 -26.51 -4.99 18.51
C HIS A 427 -25.30 -5.08 19.46
N GLY A 428 -24.22 -5.74 19.03
CA GLY A 428 -23.00 -5.91 19.81
C GLY A 428 -22.02 -4.73 19.72
N GLU A 429 -20.85 -4.92 20.32
CA GLU A 429 -19.73 -3.97 20.19
C GLU A 429 -19.13 -4.06 18.77
N ILE A 430 -19.03 -2.92 18.09
CA ILE A 430 -18.53 -2.84 16.72
C ILE A 430 -17.21 -2.06 16.70
N SER A 431 -16.20 -2.65 16.06
CA SER A 431 -14.92 -1.96 15.84
C SER A 431 -15.12 -0.62 15.13
N HIS A 432 -14.39 0.41 15.58
CA HIS A 432 -14.52 1.77 15.04
C HIS A 432 -14.36 1.83 13.50
N ALA A 433 -13.45 1.04 12.92
CA ALA A 433 -13.27 0.99 11.48
C ALA A 433 -14.53 0.50 10.75
N THR A 434 -15.21 -0.52 11.29
CA THR A 434 -16.42 -1.09 10.70
C THR A 434 -17.62 -0.18 10.93
N ALA A 435 -17.76 0.39 12.12
CA ALA A 435 -18.82 1.34 12.43
C ALA A 435 -18.78 2.57 11.51
N ARG A 436 -17.59 3.08 11.13
CA ARG A 436 -17.47 4.15 10.12
C ARG A 436 -18.06 3.75 8.78
N HIS A 437 -17.76 2.55 8.30
CA HIS A 437 -18.29 2.05 7.04
C HIS A 437 -19.80 1.89 7.10
N LEU A 438 -20.34 1.32 8.18
CA LEU A 438 -21.77 1.15 8.38
C LEU A 438 -22.54 2.48 8.43
N LEU A 439 -22.05 3.44 9.20
CA LEU A 439 -22.66 4.78 9.25
C LEU A 439 -22.57 5.48 7.90
N TRP A 440 -21.54 5.20 7.09
CA TRP A 440 -21.48 5.74 5.74
C TRP A 440 -22.53 5.09 4.82
N LYS A 441 -22.74 3.77 4.91
CA LYS A 441 -23.86 3.11 4.20
C LYS A 441 -25.21 3.68 4.62
N TYR A 442 -25.37 3.99 5.91
CA TYR A 442 -26.54 4.66 6.43
C TYR A 442 -26.69 6.11 5.89
N GLU A 443 -25.60 6.88 5.76
CA GLU A 443 -25.62 8.18 5.07
C GLU A 443 -26.12 8.05 3.62
N VAL A 444 -25.60 7.07 2.90
CA VAL A 444 -25.97 6.82 1.49
C VAL A 444 -27.47 6.50 1.38
N TYR A 445 -28.01 5.73 2.33
CA TYR A 445 -29.45 5.48 2.42
C TYR A 445 -30.25 6.76 2.64
N LEU A 446 -29.85 7.56 3.62
CA LEU A 446 -30.55 8.81 3.96
C LEU A 446 -30.49 9.83 2.82
N GLY A 447 -29.35 9.95 2.14
CA GLY A 447 -29.18 10.86 1.01
C GLY A 447 -30.10 10.53 -0.19
N GLY A 448 -30.47 9.27 -0.35
CA GLY A 448 -31.48 8.85 -1.33
C GLY A 448 -32.92 8.88 -0.80
N ASN A 449 -33.15 9.25 0.47
CA ASN A 449 -34.43 9.08 1.17
C ASN A 449 -35.01 7.65 1.05
N GLY A 450 -34.15 6.64 1.00
CA GLY A 450 -34.54 5.25 0.74
C GLY A 450 -35.03 4.96 -0.69
N GLN A 451 -34.98 5.94 -1.60
CA GLN A 451 -35.32 5.78 -3.01
C GLN A 451 -34.08 5.48 -3.87
N ARG A 452 -34.28 4.71 -4.94
CA ARG A 452 -33.26 4.42 -5.96
C ARG A 452 -33.15 5.60 -6.96
N GLY A 453 -32.00 5.75 -7.60
CA GLY A 453 -31.80 6.71 -8.70
C GLY A 453 -31.05 8.00 -8.34
N TYR A 454 -30.82 8.26 -7.05
CA TYR A 454 -29.96 9.35 -6.60
C TYR A 454 -28.48 8.94 -6.61
N ARG A 455 -27.59 9.88 -6.94
CA ARG A 455 -26.15 9.61 -6.92
C ARG A 455 -25.70 9.37 -5.47
N PRO A 456 -25.13 8.20 -5.16
CA PRO A 456 -24.74 7.88 -3.80
C PRO A 456 -23.53 8.72 -3.35
N HIS A 457 -23.48 9.04 -2.07
CA HIS A 457 -22.37 9.77 -1.46
C HIS A 457 -21.15 8.85 -1.36
N ARG A 458 -20.02 9.22 -1.99
CA ARG A 458 -18.76 8.49 -1.84
C ARG A 458 -18.19 8.65 -0.42
N PHE A 459 -17.45 7.65 0.05
CA PHE A 459 -16.81 7.61 1.37
C PHE A 459 -15.75 8.71 1.51
N ASP A 460 -15.03 9.01 0.43
CA ASP A 460 -13.99 10.05 0.34
C ASP A 460 -14.55 11.49 0.28
N ARG A 461 -15.89 11.66 0.36
CA ARG A 461 -16.53 12.99 0.43
C ARG A 461 -16.34 13.66 1.81
N ILE A 462 -16.12 12.88 2.86
CA ILE A 462 -15.77 13.39 4.19
C ILE A 462 -14.24 13.33 4.29
N ASP A 463 -13.57 14.47 4.43
CA ASP A 463 -12.12 14.49 4.64
C ASP A 463 -11.79 13.84 5.99
N ARG A 464 -10.97 12.79 5.96
CA ARG A 464 -10.53 12.00 7.12
C ARG A 464 -11.70 11.69 8.09
N PRO A 465 -12.63 10.79 7.71
CA PRO A 465 -13.82 10.53 8.50
C PRO A 465 -13.47 9.86 9.84
N GLU A 466 -14.04 10.41 10.92
CA GLU A 466 -13.91 9.91 12.29
C GLU A 466 -15.28 9.59 12.88
N LEU A 467 -15.28 8.72 13.88
CA LEU A 467 -16.46 8.49 14.70
C LEU A 467 -16.46 9.52 15.82
N GLU A 468 -17.48 10.36 15.81
CA GLU A 468 -17.84 11.18 16.94
C GLU A 468 -18.77 10.39 17.88
N HIS A 469 -18.51 10.55 19.18
CA HIS A 469 -19.39 10.12 20.25
C HIS A 469 -20.36 11.28 20.55
N ILE A 470 -21.62 11.16 20.14
CA ILE A 470 -22.61 12.25 20.35
C ILE A 470 -22.69 12.57 21.84
N ALA A 471 -23.03 11.58 22.68
CA ALA A 471 -22.70 11.60 24.11
C ALA A 471 -21.20 11.28 24.28
N PRO A 472 -20.37 12.20 24.80
CA PRO A 472 -18.95 11.98 24.99
C PRO A 472 -18.66 10.78 25.90
N ARG A 473 -17.51 10.12 25.71
CA ARG A 473 -17.09 8.99 26.56
C ARG A 473 -16.96 9.31 28.05
N SER A 474 -16.59 10.54 28.36
CA SER A 474 -16.52 11.05 29.73
C SER A 474 -17.60 12.09 29.93
N GLU A 475 -18.32 11.98 31.03
CA GLU A 475 -19.35 12.95 31.41
C GLU A 475 -18.78 14.38 31.41
N PRO A 476 -19.45 15.34 30.75
CA PRO A 476 -19.02 16.74 30.78
C PRO A 476 -19.14 17.34 32.18
N VAL A 477 -18.14 18.14 32.57
CA VAL A 477 -18.09 18.78 33.89
C VAL A 477 -19.18 19.84 34.10
N CYS A 478 -19.60 20.52 33.02
CA CYS A 478 -20.60 21.59 33.09
C CYS A 478 -22.02 21.02 33.07
N THR A 479 -22.85 21.38 34.06
CA THR A 479 -24.27 21.02 34.12
C THR A 479 -25.17 22.25 33.95
N PRO A 480 -26.33 22.13 33.24
CA PRO A 480 -26.77 20.95 32.48
C PRO A 480 -26.00 20.83 31.15
N HIS A 481 -25.49 19.63 30.85
CA HIS A 481 -24.79 19.36 29.59
C HIS A 481 -25.71 18.87 28.46
N GLY A 482 -26.95 18.47 28.75
CA GLY A 482 -27.92 18.01 27.75
C GLY A 482 -27.75 16.54 27.30
N TYR A 483 -27.03 15.74 28.09
CA TYR A 483 -26.92 14.28 27.91
C TYR A 483 -27.67 13.58 29.05
N GLY A 484 -28.08 12.32 28.83
CA GLY A 484 -28.66 11.49 29.89
C GLY A 484 -27.67 11.17 31.02
N GLU A 485 -28.16 10.53 32.07
CA GLU A 485 -27.35 10.10 33.21
C GLU A 485 -26.29 9.05 32.79
N TYR A 486 -25.04 9.28 33.20
CA TYR A 486 -23.93 8.35 32.95
C TYR A 486 -23.91 7.20 33.96
N SER A 487 -25.01 6.46 34.03
CA SER A 487 -25.12 5.23 34.81
C SER A 487 -24.19 4.12 34.27
N GLU A 488 -23.99 3.06 35.04
CA GLU A 488 -23.22 1.90 34.56
C GLU A 488 -23.87 1.23 33.34
N ASP A 489 -25.20 1.22 33.27
CA ASP A 489 -25.95 0.73 32.11
C ASP A 489 -25.69 1.61 30.87
N PHE A 490 -25.68 2.94 31.04
CA PHE A 490 -25.35 3.87 29.95
C PHE A 490 -23.91 3.66 29.44
N LYS A 491 -22.95 3.56 30.37
CA LYS A 491 -21.53 3.39 30.02
C LYS A 491 -21.26 2.08 29.28
N SER A 492 -21.90 1.00 29.70
CA SER A 492 -21.69 -0.34 29.15
C SER A 492 -22.47 -0.58 27.85
N GLY A 493 -23.71 -0.11 27.74
CA GLY A 493 -24.59 -0.39 26.60
C GLY A 493 -24.67 0.70 25.53
N TYR A 494 -24.48 1.98 25.89
CA TYR A 494 -24.90 3.09 25.04
C TYR A 494 -23.76 3.99 24.57
N LEU A 495 -22.62 4.00 25.27
CA LEU A 495 -21.47 4.81 24.85
C LEU A 495 -20.87 4.33 23.53
N ASN A 496 -20.72 3.01 23.35
CA ASN A 496 -20.00 2.42 22.23
C ASN A 496 -20.92 1.68 21.24
N CYS A 497 -22.08 2.25 20.92
CA CYS A 497 -23.04 1.66 19.99
C CYS A 497 -23.29 2.58 18.77
N LEU A 498 -23.81 2.00 17.68
CA LEU A 498 -24.12 2.74 16.44
C LEU A 498 -25.05 3.94 16.68
N GLY A 499 -26.03 3.80 17.58
CA GLY A 499 -26.97 4.85 17.96
C GLY A 499 -26.31 6.10 18.50
N ASN A 500 -25.17 5.97 19.20
CA ASN A 500 -24.41 7.10 19.76
C ASN A 500 -23.27 7.60 18.85
N TYR A 501 -22.97 6.88 17.77
CA TYR A 501 -21.92 7.26 16.83
C TYR A 501 -22.42 8.15 15.69
N LEU A 502 -21.61 9.13 15.31
CA LEU A 502 -21.85 10.01 14.17
C LEU A 502 -20.60 10.15 13.31
N LEU A 503 -20.76 10.18 11.99
CA LEU A 503 -19.65 10.46 11.07
C LEU A 503 -19.39 11.95 10.96
N LEU A 504 -18.19 12.38 11.37
CA LEU A 504 -17.68 13.75 11.20
C LEU A 504 -16.34 13.74 10.46
N SER A 505 -15.94 14.88 9.88
CA SER A 505 -14.55 15.08 9.49
C SER A 505 -13.68 15.22 10.74
N LYS A 506 -12.41 14.83 10.65
CA LYS A 506 -11.46 14.99 11.77
C LYS A 506 -11.44 16.40 12.34
N SER A 507 -11.43 17.43 11.49
CA SER A 507 -11.41 18.83 11.91
C SER A 507 -12.66 19.23 12.69
N HIS A 508 -13.84 18.80 12.23
CA HIS A 508 -15.11 19.05 12.91
C HIS A 508 -15.17 18.30 14.24
N ASN A 509 -14.75 17.04 14.26
CA ASN A 509 -14.68 16.22 15.47
C ASN A 509 -13.81 16.86 16.56
N CYS A 510 -12.60 17.33 16.19
CA CYS A 510 -11.72 18.04 17.11
C CYS A 510 -12.32 19.35 17.65
N ALA A 511 -13.09 20.08 16.83
CA ALA A 511 -13.69 21.34 17.24
C ALA A 511 -14.86 21.15 18.22
N VAL A 512 -15.63 20.07 18.06
CA VAL A 512 -16.81 19.79 18.90
C VAL A 512 -16.39 19.24 20.27
N GLY A 513 -15.47 18.27 20.31
CA GLY A 513 -14.94 17.73 21.56
C GLY A 513 -16.01 17.28 22.57
N LYS A 514 -15.92 17.77 23.81
CA LYS A 514 -16.79 17.36 24.94
C LYS A 514 -17.77 18.43 25.39
N ILE A 515 -18.16 19.34 24.49
CA ILE A 515 -19.08 20.43 24.80
C ILE A 515 -20.52 19.93 25.05
N ALA A 516 -21.37 20.82 25.57
CA ALA A 516 -22.78 20.57 25.79
C ALA A 516 -23.50 20.15 24.50
N PHE A 517 -24.50 19.27 24.63
CA PHE A 517 -25.22 18.67 23.50
C PHE A 517 -25.83 19.72 22.57
N ALA A 518 -26.45 20.77 23.13
CA ALA A 518 -27.05 21.85 22.33
C ALA A 518 -26.02 22.55 21.42
N SER A 519 -24.79 22.73 21.92
CA SER A 519 -23.69 23.31 21.14
C SER A 519 -23.19 22.35 20.06
N LYS A 520 -23.12 21.04 20.34
CA LYS A 520 -22.82 20.04 19.30
C LYS A 520 -23.86 20.07 18.19
N LEU A 521 -25.14 19.99 18.59
CA LEU A 521 -26.30 19.92 17.70
C LEU A 521 -26.40 21.11 16.76
N ALA A 522 -26.05 22.32 17.22
CA ALA A 522 -26.00 23.52 16.39
C ALA A 522 -25.00 23.41 15.21
N THR A 523 -23.97 22.56 15.34
CA THR A 523 -22.98 22.31 14.28
C THR A 523 -23.36 21.14 13.36
N TYR A 524 -24.37 20.35 13.71
CA TYR A 524 -24.78 19.15 12.97
C TYR A 524 -25.71 19.50 11.79
N ASN A 525 -25.17 20.12 10.75
CA ASN A 525 -25.96 20.58 9.60
C ASN A 525 -25.45 20.10 8.22
N HIS A 526 -24.31 19.42 8.16
CA HIS A 526 -23.65 19.05 6.90
C HIS A 526 -24.20 17.75 6.29
N SER A 527 -24.35 16.67 7.07
CA SER A 527 -24.82 15.36 6.59
C SER A 527 -26.30 15.10 6.90
N ALA A 528 -26.90 14.13 6.22
CA ALA A 528 -28.27 13.72 6.52
C ALA A 528 -28.36 13.07 7.92
N GLN A 529 -27.35 12.27 8.30
CA GLN A 529 -27.21 11.73 9.65
C GLN A 529 -27.13 12.80 10.73
N GLN A 530 -26.46 13.92 10.45
CA GLN A 530 -26.38 15.04 11.40
C GLN A 530 -27.74 15.71 11.60
N ARG A 531 -28.49 15.91 10.51
CA ARG A 531 -29.80 16.60 10.55
C ARG A 531 -30.90 15.75 11.20
N GLU A 532 -30.83 14.43 11.12
CA GLU A 532 -31.84 13.56 11.75
C GLU A 532 -31.72 13.50 13.28
N ILE A 533 -30.61 13.93 13.89
CA ILE A 533 -30.39 13.82 15.35
C ILE A 533 -31.55 14.46 16.14
N LEU A 534 -32.07 15.60 15.65
CA LEU A 534 -33.21 16.30 16.23
C LEU A 534 -34.48 15.43 16.31
N ALA A 535 -34.67 14.49 15.38
CA ALA A 535 -35.87 13.67 15.30
C ALA A 535 -35.94 12.57 16.37
N PHE A 536 -34.84 12.30 17.09
CA PHE A 536 -34.77 11.27 18.14
C PHE A 536 -34.88 11.83 19.55
N LEU A 537 -34.88 13.16 19.71
CA LEU A 537 -34.95 13.80 21.01
C LEU A 537 -36.34 13.61 21.65
N THR A 538 -36.35 13.36 22.95
CA THR A 538 -37.56 13.35 23.78
C THR A 538 -38.01 14.79 24.10
N GLU A 539 -39.15 14.94 24.77
CA GLU A 539 -39.69 16.26 25.18
C GLU A 539 -38.68 17.08 25.99
N ASP A 540 -37.85 16.42 26.81
CA ASP A 540 -36.79 17.02 27.62
C ASP A 540 -35.55 17.46 26.82
N ARG A 541 -35.52 17.18 25.51
CA ARG A 541 -34.41 17.46 24.59
C ARG A 541 -33.05 16.92 25.03
N LEU A 542 -33.05 15.85 25.80
CA LEU A 542 -31.84 15.16 26.25
C LEU A 542 -31.39 14.11 25.23
N TRP A 543 -30.08 14.03 25.01
CA TRP A 543 -29.47 12.90 24.33
C TRP A 543 -29.13 11.79 25.34
N GLY A 544 -30.09 10.89 25.57
CA GLY A 544 -30.00 9.79 26.54
C GLY A 544 -30.31 8.42 25.93
N MET A 545 -30.47 7.40 26.79
CA MET A 545 -30.68 5.99 26.39
C MET A 545 -31.79 5.83 25.34
N ASP A 546 -32.99 6.37 25.59
CA ASP A 546 -34.12 6.29 24.66
C ASP A 546 -33.84 6.85 23.26
N ALA A 547 -33.13 7.98 23.18
CA ALA A 547 -32.79 8.61 21.89
C ALA A 547 -31.76 7.77 21.13
N ILE A 548 -30.77 7.26 21.86
CA ILE A 548 -29.72 6.39 21.33
C ILE A 548 -30.32 5.08 20.81
N ASP A 549 -31.23 4.43 21.56
CA ASP A 549 -31.88 3.19 21.16
C ASP A 549 -32.75 3.37 19.93
N LYS A 550 -33.63 4.40 19.92
CA LYS A 550 -34.47 4.68 18.74
C LYS A 550 -33.63 4.90 17.49
N ARG A 551 -32.49 5.58 17.62
CA ARG A 551 -31.57 5.77 16.50
C ARG A 551 -30.85 4.47 16.15
N HIS A 552 -30.38 3.70 17.13
CA HIS A 552 -29.72 2.41 16.93
C HIS A 552 -30.62 1.46 16.13
N GLU A 553 -31.86 1.25 16.59
CA GLU A 553 -32.86 0.40 15.93
C GLU A 553 -33.13 0.81 14.49
N ARG A 554 -33.21 2.13 14.22
CA ARG A 554 -33.39 2.63 12.86
C ARG A 554 -32.18 2.31 11.98
N ILE A 555 -30.96 2.48 12.49
CA ILE A 555 -29.73 2.16 11.76
C ILE A 555 -29.68 0.66 11.48
N VAL A 556 -29.89 -0.19 12.49
CA VAL A 556 -29.87 -1.65 12.36
C VAL A 556 -30.88 -2.12 11.31
N ARG A 557 -32.13 -1.64 11.38
CA ARG A 557 -33.17 -1.98 10.39
C ARG A 557 -32.75 -1.65 8.96
N VAL A 558 -32.14 -0.48 8.74
CA VAL A 558 -31.67 -0.09 7.41
C VAL A 558 -30.51 -0.96 6.94
N LEU A 559 -29.56 -1.26 7.83
CA LEU A 559 -28.41 -2.10 7.50
C LEU A 559 -28.83 -3.55 7.20
N MET A 560 -29.76 -4.11 7.97
CA MET A 560 -30.33 -5.44 7.73
C MET A 560 -31.01 -5.56 6.35
N ALA A 561 -31.61 -4.48 5.85
CA ALA A 561 -32.21 -4.46 4.52
C ALA A 561 -31.18 -4.33 3.37
N GLN A 562 -29.95 -3.89 3.67
CA GLN A 562 -28.92 -3.62 2.65
C GLN A 562 -27.82 -4.69 2.57
N LEU A 563 -27.47 -5.30 3.70
CA LEU A 563 -26.39 -6.28 3.84
C LEU A 563 -26.95 -7.68 3.71
#